data_AF-A0A662PAX0-F1
#
_entry.id   AF-A0A662PAX0-F1
#
_cell.length_a   1.000
_cell.length_b   1.000
_cell.length_c   1.000
_cell.angle_alpha   90.00
_cell.angle_beta   90.00
_cell.angle_gamma   90.00
#
_symmetry.space_group_name_H-M   'P 1'
#
loop_
_entity.id
_entity.type
_entity.pdbx_description
1 polymer ?
#
loop_
_entity_poly.entity_id
_entity_poly.type
_entity_poly.pdbx_seq_one_letter_code
_entity_poly.pdbx_strand_id
1 'polypeptide(L)' 'MKLKSKKSFKEKKRYILFKPLWRDNFKKEDVIKLIWNSALEFLGELGAAELSLWVISVDEEKRIGIVRCNT' A
#
# COMPACT_ATOMS: atom_id res chain seq x y z
N MET A 1 7.77 -9.15 24.92
CA MET A 1 9.10 -8.57 24.65
C MET A 1 9.17 -8.14 23.18
N LYS A 2 9.21 -6.84 22.85
CA LYS A 2 9.27 -6.36 21.45
C LYS A 2 10.72 -6.40 20.97
N LEU A 3 11.12 -7.46 20.27
CA LEU A 3 12.41 -7.52 19.60
C LEU A 3 12.44 -6.48 18.47
N LYS A 4 13.19 -5.38 18.65
CA LYS A 4 13.47 -4.42 17.56
C LYS A 4 14.62 -5.00 16.73
N SER A 5 14.39 -5.25 15.44
CA SER A 5 15.46 -5.71 14.55
C SER A 5 16.52 -4.61 14.36
N LYS A 6 17.79 -5.03 14.23
CA LYS A 6 18.90 -4.13 13.89
C LYS A 6 18.63 -3.48 12.53
N LYS A 7 19.16 -2.26 12.31
CA LYS A 7 18.93 -1.46 11.10
C LYS A 7 19.22 -2.24 9.80
N SER A 8 20.23 -3.11 9.79
CA SER A 8 20.60 -3.93 8.63
C SER A 8 19.59 -5.02 8.26
N PHE A 9 18.80 -5.51 9.22
CA PHE A 9 17.76 -6.52 9.00
C PHE A 9 16.38 -5.89 8.72
N LYS A 10 16.30 -4.55 8.66
CA LYS A 10 15.05 -3.88 8.32
C LYS A 10 14.93 -3.81 6.81
N GLU A 11 13.76 -4.23 6.33
CA GLU A 11 13.35 -4.00 4.96
C GLU A 11 13.44 -2.51 4.62
N LYS A 12 13.98 -2.21 3.43
CA LYS A 12 14.01 -0.86 2.89
C LYS A 12 12.64 -0.54 2.33
N LYS A 13 12.01 0.49 2.89
CA LYS A 13 10.61 0.86 2.57
C LYS A 13 10.58 2.15 1.78
N ARG A 14 9.75 2.18 0.74
CA ARG A 14 9.39 3.37 -0.03
C ARG A 14 7.92 3.68 0.20
N TYR A 15 7.60 4.97 0.13
CA TYR A 15 6.24 5.47 0.31
C TYR A 15 5.85 6.21 -0.97
N ILE A 16 4.71 5.84 -1.53
CA ILE A 16 4.13 6.41 -2.74
C ILE A 16 2.87 7.16 -2.32
N LEU A 17 2.88 8.48 -2.54
CA LEU A 17 1.69 9.32 -2.41
C LEU A 17 0.91 9.24 -3.72
N PHE A 18 -0.37 8.89 -3.65
CA PHE A 18 -1.27 8.80 -4.81
C PHE A 18 -2.55 9.60 -4.58
N LYS A 19 -3.19 10.02 -5.68
CA LYS A 19 -4.48 10.72 -5.67
C LYS A 19 -5.43 10.02 -6.64
N PRO A 20 -6.48 9.32 -6.15
CA PRO A 20 -7.49 8.73 -7.04
C PRO A 20 -8.28 9.83 -7.74
N LEU A 21 -8.49 9.63 -9.05
CA LEU A 21 -9.30 10.51 -9.89
C LEU A 21 -10.68 9.88 -10.09
N TRP A 22 -11.56 10.01 -9.08
CA TRP A 22 -12.95 9.56 -9.18
C TRP A 22 -13.93 10.74 -9.26
N ARG A 23 -15.02 10.52 -10.01
CA ARG A 23 -16.14 11.47 -10.11
C ARG A 23 -17.00 11.43 -8.84
N ASP A 24 -17.28 10.24 -8.34
CA ASP A 24 -18.12 9.99 -7.18
C ASP A 24 -17.33 9.90 -5.87
N ASN A 25 -18.06 9.91 -4.75
CA ASN A 25 -17.49 9.58 -3.45
C ASN A 25 -17.12 8.10 -3.39
N PHE A 26 -16.03 7.80 -2.71
CA PHE A 26 -15.52 6.45 -2.54
C PHE A 26 -15.26 6.17 -1.08
N LYS A 27 -15.28 4.89 -0.71
CA LYS A 27 -14.86 4.47 0.63
C LYS A 27 -13.39 4.09 0.62
N LYS A 28 -12.70 4.38 1.71
CA LYS A 28 -11.32 3.92 1.96
C LYS A 28 -11.16 2.41 1.74
N GLU A 29 -12.14 1.63 2.17
CA GLU A 29 -12.15 0.16 2.03
C GLU A 29 -12.08 -0.28 0.57
N ASP A 30 -12.80 0.42 -0.32
CA ASP A 30 -12.84 0.11 -1.74
C ASP A 30 -11.48 0.40 -2.39
N VAL A 31 -10.82 1.50 -2.00
CA VAL A 31 -9.45 1.81 -2.46
C VAL A 31 -8.47 0.74 -2.03
N ILE A 32 -8.54 0.30 -0.77
CA ILE A 32 -7.64 -0.73 -0.25
C ILE A 32 -7.83 -2.05 -1.01
N LYS A 33 -9.09 -2.47 -1.21
CA LYS A 33 -9.43 -3.68 -1.96
C LYS A 33 -8.96 -3.59 -3.41
N LEU A 34 -9.21 -2.45 -4.07
CA LEU A 34 -8.81 -2.23 -5.46
C LEU A 34 -7.29 -2.35 -5.61
N ILE A 35 -6.52 -1.68 -4.75
CA ILE A 35 -5.06 -1.73 -4.81
C ILE A 35 -4.53 -3.15 -4.58
N TRP A 36 -5.09 -3.89 -3.63
CA TRP A 36 -4.70 -5.28 -3.38
C TRP A 36 -5.05 -6.21 -4.54
N ASN A 37 -6.28 -6.12 -5.07
CA ASN A 37 -6.71 -6.94 -6.19
C ASN A 37 -5.85 -6.65 -7.42
N SER A 38 -5.62 -5.38 -7.76
CA SER A 38 -4.75 -5.01 -8.87
C SER A 38 -3.31 -5.49 -8.68
N ALA A 39 -2.77 -5.45 -7.47
CA ALA A 39 -1.43 -5.97 -7.19
C ALA A 39 -1.35 -7.48 -7.37
N LEU A 40 -2.35 -8.22 -6.90
CA LEU A 40 -2.44 -9.68 -7.05
C LEU A 40 -2.64 -10.08 -8.51
N GLU A 41 -3.50 -9.38 -9.24
CA GLU A 41 -3.74 -9.63 -10.67
C GLU A 41 -2.49 -9.33 -11.53
N PHE A 42 -1.75 -8.27 -11.19
CA PHE A 42 -0.60 -7.84 -11.99
C PHE A 42 0.69 -8.59 -11.64
N LEU A 43 0.97 -8.84 -10.36
CA LEU A 43 2.23 -9.43 -9.88
C LEU A 43 2.11 -10.92 -9.53
N GLY A 44 0.89 -11.45 -9.43
CA GLY A 44 0.63 -12.74 -8.81
C GLY A 44 0.86 -12.73 -7.30
N GLU A 45 0.60 -13.86 -6.66
CA GLU A 45 0.74 -14.02 -5.20
C GLU A 45 2.19 -13.84 -4.73
N LEU A 46 3.13 -14.45 -5.47
CA LEU A 46 4.56 -14.38 -5.14
C LEU A 46 5.09 -12.95 -5.26
N GLY A 47 4.80 -12.27 -6.37
CA GLY A 47 5.27 -10.90 -6.58
C GLY A 47 4.62 -9.90 -5.63
N ALA A 48 3.35 -10.09 -5.27
CA ALA A 48 2.69 -9.26 -4.25
C ALA A 48 3.30 -9.45 -2.86
N ALA A 49 3.67 -10.69 -2.50
CA ALA A 49 4.37 -10.99 -1.25
C ALA A 49 5.78 -10.38 -1.23
N GLU A 50 6.52 -10.50 -2.32
CA GLU A 50 7.85 -9.89 -2.46
C GLU A 50 7.80 -8.37 -2.36
N LEU A 51 6.82 -7.69 -2.98
CA LEU A 51 6.67 -6.23 -2.94
C LEU A 51 6.33 -5.67 -1.54
N SER A 52 5.85 -6.53 -0.62
CA SER A 52 5.43 -6.15 0.73
C SER A 52 4.50 -4.93 0.76
N LEU A 53 3.56 -4.91 -0.20
CA LEU A 53 2.62 -3.83 -0.44
C LEU A 53 1.73 -3.60 0.79
N TRP A 54 1.60 -2.35 1.21
CA TRP A 54 0.72 -1.99 2.33
C TRP A 54 0.14 -0.59 2.19
N VAL A 55 -1.18 -0.47 2.24
CA VAL A 55 -1.85 0.84 2.26
C VAL A 55 -1.75 1.43 3.67
N ILE A 56 -1.04 2.54 3.82
CA ILE A 56 -0.75 3.17 5.12
C ILE A 56 -1.90 4.07 5.54
N SER A 57 -2.38 4.91 4.63
CA SER A 57 -3.47 5.83 4.88
C SER A 57 -4.21 6.13 3.59
N VAL A 58 -5.50 6.36 3.71
CA VAL A 58 -6.35 6.92 2.66
C VAL A 58 -7.20 7.98 3.35
N ASP A 59 -7.09 9.20 2.85
CA ASP A 59 -7.82 10.38 3.29
C ASP A 59 -8.92 10.65 2.26
N GLU A 60 -10.17 10.41 2.65
CA GLU A 60 -11.34 10.50 1.78
C GLU A 60 -11.70 11.96 1.47
N GLU A 61 -11.48 12.87 2.42
CA GLU A 61 -11.75 14.31 2.25
C GLU A 61 -10.78 14.94 1.27
N LYS A 62 -9.48 14.70 1.45
CA LYS A 62 -8.43 15.21 0.56
C LYS A 62 -8.27 14.40 -0.71
N ARG A 63 -8.90 13.23 -0.78
CA ARG A 63 -8.77 12.24 -1.85
C ARG A 63 -7.31 11.92 -2.14
N ILE A 64 -6.54 11.60 -1.10
CA ILE A 64 -5.12 11.21 -1.21
C ILE A 64 -4.88 9.93 -0.42
N GLY A 65 -3.92 9.13 -0.85
CA GLY A 65 -3.52 7.94 -0.12
C GLY A 65 -2.02 7.74 -0.17
N ILE A 66 -1.52 6.98 0.81
CA ILE A 66 -0.12 6.60 0.91
C ILE A 66 -0.04 5.09 0.88
N VAL A 67 0.71 4.56 -0.08
CA VAL A 67 1.06 3.15 -0.16
C VAL A 67 2.53 2.99 0.19
N ARG A 68 2.83 1.88 0.86
CA ARG A 68 4.17 1.43 1.18
C ARG A 68 4.51 0.20 0.34
N CYS A 69 5.72 0.15 -0.17
CA CYS A 69 6.32 -1.01 -0.80
C CYS A 69 7.78 -1.16 -0.37
N ASN A 70 8.36 -2.32 -0.61
CA ASN A 70 9.80 -2.51 -0.57
C ASN A 70 10.38 -2.38 -2.00
N THR A 71 11.68 -2.12 -2.07
CA THR A 71 12.46 -2.03 -3.31
C THR A 71 13.86 -2.52 -3.02
#